data_AF-A0A2R6N1R5-F1
#
_entry.id   AF-A0A2R6N1R5-F1
#
_cell.length_a   1.000
_cell.length_b   1.000
_cell.length_c   1.000
_cell.angle_alpha   90.00
_cell.angle_beta   90.00
_cell.angle_gamma   90.00
#
_symmetry.space_group_name_H-M   'P 1'
#
loop_
_entity.id
_entity.type
_entity.pdbx_description
1 polymer ?
#
loop_
_entity_poly.entity_id
_entity_poly.type
_entity_poly.pdbx_seq_one_letter_code
_entity_poly.pdbx_strand_id
1 'polypeptide(L)'
;MGYRVIENVEDRVGDRVIRRKIFQTDDPEFPSGYRYALHYGYTDGRGTILRYDNENETPGRHERHTPEGVEQIEFPGMLTLRERFMTEIEEKP
;
A
#
# COMPACT_ATOMS: atom_id res chain seq x y z
N MET A 1 -16.51 6.65 13.24
CA MET A 1 -15.89 5.58 12.44
C MET A 1 -14.92 4.80 13.28
N GLY A 2 -15.05 3.49 13.24
CA GLY A 2 -14.13 2.57 13.87
C GLY A 2 -13.20 2.00 12.82
N TYR A 3 -11.98 1.63 13.21
CA TYR A 3 -11.11 0.84 12.35
C TYR A 3 -10.61 -0.38 13.09
N ARG A 4 -10.46 -1.48 12.36
CA ARG A 4 -9.79 -2.70 12.82
C ARG A 4 -8.44 -2.79 12.14
N VAL A 5 -7.38 -2.89 12.95
CA VAL A 5 -6.04 -3.17 12.44
C VAL A 5 -6.00 -4.61 11.94
N ILE A 6 -5.77 -4.79 10.64
CA ILE A 6 -5.51 -6.10 10.03
C ILE A 6 -4.00 -6.33 9.99
N GLU A 7 -3.25 -5.33 9.55
CA GLU A 7 -1.79 -5.37 9.49
C GLU A 7 -1.22 -3.98 9.76
N ASN A 8 -0.15 -3.90 10.57
CA ASN A 8 0.63 -2.69 10.78
C ASN A 8 2.04 -3.09 11.15
N VAL A 9 2.79 -3.53 10.15
CA VAL A 9 4.15 -4.05 10.30
C VAL A 9 5.12 -3.29 9.41
N GLU A 10 6.38 -3.25 9.85
CA GLU A 10 7.50 -2.68 9.11
C GLU A 10 8.69 -3.63 9.24
N ASP A 11 9.13 -4.17 8.11
CA ASP A 11 10.30 -5.00 7.99
C ASP A 11 11.43 -4.19 7.35
N ARG A 12 12.64 -4.28 7.90
CA ARG A 12 13.83 -3.60 7.36
C ARG A 12 14.88 -4.63 7.00
N VAL A 13 15.37 -4.58 5.77
CA VAL A 13 16.36 -5.50 5.23
C VAL A 13 17.44 -4.68 4.55
N GLY A 14 18.59 -4.55 5.21
CA GLY A 14 19.67 -3.69 4.72
C GLY A 14 19.22 -2.23 4.57
N ASP A 15 19.26 -1.72 3.35
CA ASP A 15 18.86 -0.37 2.95
C ASP A 15 17.40 -0.28 2.46
N ARG A 16 16.63 -1.37 2.59
CA ARG A 16 15.23 -1.46 2.18
C ARG A 16 14.28 -1.47 3.36
N VAL A 17 13.07 -0.95 3.13
CA VAL A 17 11.94 -1.01 4.06
C VAL A 17 10.71 -1.53 3.36
N ILE A 18 10.02 -2.47 4.00
CA ILE A 18 8.71 -2.99 3.60
C ILE A 18 7.72 -2.63 4.71
N ARG A 19 6.78 -1.74 4.41
CA ARG A 19 5.74 -1.31 5.35
C ARG A 19 4.38 -1.78 4.84
N ARG A 20 3.66 -2.52 5.67
CA ARG A 20 2.31 -3.00 5.34
C ARG A 20 1.33 -2.50 6.39
N LYS A 21 0.53 -1.51 6.00
CA LYS A 21 -0.56 -0.95 6.80
C LYS A 21 -1.88 -1.29 6.14
N ILE A 22 -2.72 -2.04 6.84
CA ILE A 22 -4.04 -2.44 6.39
C ILE A 22 -5.00 -2.28 7.56
N PHE A 23 -6.00 -1.42 7.36
CA PHE A 23 -7.07 -1.18 8.31
C PHE A 23 -8.40 -1.50 7.61
N GLN A 24 -9.25 -2.29 8.24
CA GLN A 24 -10.65 -2.41 7.84
C GLN A 24 -11.44 -1.28 8.49
N THR A 25 -12.26 -0.57 7.73
CA THR A 25 -12.95 0.66 8.16
C THR A 25 -14.36 0.72 7.61
N ASP A 26 -15.24 1.45 8.30
CA ASP A 26 -16.61 1.77 7.90
C ASP A 26 -16.74 3.20 7.33
N ASP A 27 -15.61 3.84 7.07
CA ASP A 27 -15.49 5.20 6.59
C ASP A 27 -15.94 5.34 5.13
N PRO A 28 -16.91 6.23 4.82
CA PRO A 28 -17.42 6.40 3.45
C PRO A 28 -16.38 7.01 2.49
N GLU A 29 -15.30 7.63 2.97
CA GLU A 29 -14.17 8.04 2.12
C GLU A 29 -13.42 6.82 1.53
N PHE A 30 -13.57 5.65 2.16
CA PHE A 30 -12.96 4.39 1.78
C PHE A 30 -14.06 3.35 1.43
N PRO A 31 -14.77 3.51 0.30
CA PRO A 31 -15.90 2.63 -0.08
C PRO A 31 -15.50 1.16 -0.30
N SER A 32 -14.21 0.87 -0.43
CA SER A 32 -13.68 -0.50 -0.45
C SER A 32 -13.80 -1.23 0.89
N GLY A 33 -14.10 -0.52 1.98
CA GLY A 33 -14.08 -1.03 3.35
C GLY A 33 -12.69 -1.14 3.95
N TYR A 34 -11.66 -0.62 3.26
CA TYR A 34 -10.28 -0.67 3.72
C TYR A 34 -9.55 0.65 3.50
N ARG A 35 -8.73 1.03 4.48
CA ARG A 35 -7.68 2.05 4.35
C ARG A 35 -6.35 1.35 4.40
N TYR A 36 -5.46 1.61 3.45
CA TYR A 36 -4.18 0.91 3.40
C TYR A 36 -3.05 1.75 2.83
N ALA A 37 -1.84 1.37 3.21
CA ALA A 37 -0.59 1.84 2.63
C ALA A 37 0.43 0.70 2.64
N LEU A 38 0.66 0.10 1.47
CA LEU A 38 1.69 -0.90 1.22
C LEU A 38 2.86 -0.18 0.57
N HIS A 39 4.02 -0.18 1.20
CA HIS A 39 5.17 0.59 0.74
C HIS A 39 6.44 -0.24 0.78
N TYR A 40 7.13 -0.26 -0.35
CA TYR A 40 8.46 -0.79 -0.51
C TYR A 40 9.36 0.31 -1.04
N GLY A 41 10.42 0.59 -0.31
CA GLY A 41 11.29 1.73 -0.58
C GLY A 41 12.64 1.58 0.09
N TYR A 42 13.42 2.65 0.00
CA TYR A 42 14.73 2.72 0.63
C TYR A 42 14.67 3.43 1.99
N THR A 43 15.46 2.96 2.95
CA THR A 43 15.60 3.59 4.27
C THR A 43 16.46 4.86 4.23
N ASP A 44 17.24 5.06 3.18
CA ASP A 44 18.23 6.13 3.05
C ASP A 44 17.76 7.33 2.20
N GLY A 45 16.47 7.39 1.89
CA GLY A 45 15.89 8.52 1.17
C GLY A 45 16.01 8.46 -0.36
N ARG A 46 16.54 7.37 -0.94
CA ARG A 46 16.46 7.11 -2.40
C ARG A 46 15.02 7.01 -2.94
N GLY A 47 14.03 6.90 -2.05
CA GLY A 47 12.62 7.04 -2.38
C GLY A 47 11.85 5.71 -2.42
N THR A 48 10.72 5.75 -3.12
CA THR A 48 9.78 4.63 -3.26
C THR A 48 10.18 3.76 -4.45
N ILE A 49 10.18 2.44 -4.25
CA ILE A 49 10.34 1.45 -5.33
C ILE A 49 8.96 0.99 -5.82
N LEU A 50 8.06 0.72 -4.88
CA LEU A 50 6.69 0.34 -5.14
C LEU A 50 5.82 0.77 -3.97
N ARG A 51 4.68 1.39 -4.23
CA ARG A 51 3.68 1.66 -3.19
C ARG A 51 2.28 1.51 -3.74
N TYR A 52 1.41 0.89 -2.95
CA TYR A 52 -0.02 0.92 -3.16
C TYR A 52 -0.68 1.62 -1.99
N ASP A 53 -1.56 2.57 -2.27
CA ASP A 53 -2.41 3.17 -1.26
C ASP A 53 -3.75 3.64 -1.83
N ASN A 54 -4.61 4.10 -0.93
CA ASN A 54 -5.85 4.78 -1.26
C ASN A 54 -6.05 6.05 -0.43
N GLU A 55 -4.96 6.64 0.07
CA GLU A 55 -4.99 7.88 0.84
C GLU A 55 -4.60 9.04 -0.06
N ASN A 56 -5.56 9.53 -0.83
CA ASN A 56 -5.37 10.63 -1.78
C ASN A 56 -6.58 11.58 -1.77
N GLU A 57 -6.49 12.66 -2.55
CA GLU A 57 -7.49 13.72 -2.61
C GLU A 57 -8.84 13.26 -3.22
N THR A 58 -8.91 12.07 -3.82
CA THR A 58 -10.13 11.55 -4.44
C THR A 58 -10.61 10.30 -3.71
N PRO A 59 -11.72 10.40 -2.95
CA PRO A 59 -12.29 9.28 -2.21
C PRO A 59 -12.48 8.03 -3.08
N GLY A 60 -12.11 6.88 -2.52
CA GLY A 60 -12.21 5.58 -3.20
C GLY A 60 -11.23 5.36 -4.36
N ARG A 61 -10.33 6.30 -4.69
CA ARG A 61 -9.29 6.06 -5.69
C ARG A 61 -8.17 5.21 -5.09
N HIS A 62 -7.73 4.20 -5.85
CA HIS A 62 -6.62 3.33 -5.50
C HIS A 62 -5.46 3.61 -6.45
N GLU A 63 -4.26 3.74 -5.91
CA GLU A 63 -3.08 4.13 -6.67
C GLU A 63 -1.94 3.15 -6.51
N ARG A 64 -1.17 2.99 -7.58
CA ARG A 64 0.14 2.34 -7.61
C ARG A 64 1.18 3.40 -7.93
N HIS A 65 2.23 3.44 -7.13
CA HIS A 65 3.33 4.41 -7.20
C HIS A 65 4.62 3.65 -7.48
N THR A 66 5.34 4.06 -8.51
CA THR A 66 6.68 3.57 -8.85
C THR A 66 7.61 4.77 -9.10
N PRO A 67 8.93 4.56 -9.29
CA PRO A 67 9.81 5.63 -9.75
C PRO A 67 9.39 6.27 -11.08
N GLU A 68 8.60 5.57 -11.89
CA GLU A 68 8.15 6.03 -13.21
C GLU A 68 6.90 6.92 -13.12
N GLY A 69 6.15 6.85 -12.02
CA GLY A 69 4.99 7.70 -11.79
C GLY A 69 3.92 7.06 -10.91
N VAL A 70 2.73 7.66 -10.97
CA VAL A 70 1.54 7.22 -10.25
C VAL A 70 0.48 6.82 -11.27
N GLU A 71 -0.10 5.64 -11.09
CA GLU A 71 -1.20 5.13 -11.90
C GLU A 71 -2.38 4.76 -11.00
N GLN A 72 -3.60 5.03 -11.49
CA GLN A 72 -4.80 4.53 -10.84
C GLN A 72 -4.98 3.04 -11.17
N ILE A 73 -5.33 2.26 -10.16
CA ILE A 73 -5.62 0.83 -10.30
C ILE A 73 -7.06 0.52 -9.87
N GLU A 74 -7.59 -0.58 -10.38
CA GLU A 74 -8.79 -1.18 -9.78
C GLU A 74 -8.42 -1.88 -8.46
N PHE A 75 -9.35 -1.89 -7.50
CA PHE A 75 -9.18 -2.59 -6.23
C PHE A 75 -9.68 -4.03 -6.34
N PRO A 76 -8.80 -5.04 -6.41
CA PRO A 76 -9.21 -6.44 -6.57
C PRO A 76 -9.68 -7.10 -5.25
N GLY A 77 -9.77 -6.32 -4.17
CA GLY A 77 -9.90 -6.82 -2.80
C GLY A 77 -8.56 -6.83 -2.06
N MET A 78 -8.64 -6.74 -0.72
CA MET A 78 -7.46 -6.51 0.12
C MET A 78 -6.44 -7.65 0.08
N LEU A 79 -6.92 -8.90 0.10
CA LEU A 79 -6.04 -10.08 0.04
C LEU A 79 -5.26 -10.12 -1.28
N THR A 80 -5.96 -10.02 -2.40
CA THR A 80 -5.37 -10.04 -3.75
C THR A 80 -4.38 -8.89 -3.95
N LEU A 81 -4.70 -7.68 -3.47
CA LEU A 81 -3.80 -6.54 -3.56
C LEU A 81 -2.53 -6.73 -2.71
N ARG A 82 -2.68 -7.26 -1.49
CA ARG A 82 -1.55 -7.58 -0.61
C ARG A 82 -0.65 -8.65 -1.23
N GLU A 83 -1.22 -9.71 -1.79
CA GLU A 83 -0.46 -10.76 -2.48
C GLU A 83 0.29 -10.21 -3.69
N ARG A 84 -0.37 -9.41 -4.54
CA ARG A 84 0.27 -8.73 -5.67
C ARG A 84 1.47 -7.91 -5.22
N PHE A 85 1.30 -7.11 -4.16
CA PHE A 85 2.40 -6.32 -3.59
C PHE A 85 3.55 -7.21 -3.13
N MET A 86 3.28 -8.30 -2.42
CA MET A 86 4.32 -9.22 -1.95
C MET A 86 5.09 -9.87 -3.13
N THR A 87 4.39 -10.32 -4.16
CA THR A 87 5.02 -10.89 -5.36
C THR A 87 5.90 -9.84 -6.07
N GLU A 88 5.40 -8.61 -6.26
CA GLU A 88 6.17 -7.58 -6.97
C GLU A 88 7.44 -7.14 -6.22
N ILE A 89 7.45 -7.15 -4.88
CA ILE A 89 8.67 -6.81 -4.12
C ILE A 89 9.69 -7.95 -4.14
N GLU A 90 9.26 -9.21 -4.26
CA GLU A 90 10.17 -10.35 -4.44
C GLU A 90 10.84 -10.33 -5.82
N GLU A 91 10.11 -9.87 -6.86
CA GLU A 91 10.64 -9.68 -8.21
C GLU A 91 11.52 -8.41 -8.36
N LYS A 92 11.51 -7.52 -7.36
CA LYS A 92 12.25 -6.24 -7.36
C LYS A 92 13.22 -6.12 -6.17
N PRO A 93 14.32 -6.91 -6.14
CA PRO A 93 15.30 -6.87 -5.05
C PRO A 93 16.05 -5.54 -4.92
#